data_AF-A0A2G6EU04-F1
#
_entry.id   AF-A0A2G6EU04-F1
#
_cell.length_a   1.000
_cell.length_b   1.000
_cell.length_c   1.000
_cell.angle_alpha   90.00
_cell.angle_beta   90.00
_cell.angle_gamma   90.00
#
_symmetry.space_group_name_H-M   'P 1'
#
loop_
_entity.id
_entity.type
_entity.pdbx_description
1 polymer ?
#
loop_
_entity_poly.entity_id
_entity_poly.type
_entity_poly.pdbx_seq_one_letter_code
_entity_poly.pdbx_strand_id
1 'polypeptide(L)'
;MSVVFNELPVIWDSKYGGEGYFAGTADGIVTVAGEPAMREIVCFDADTLAIIRKVWSFDNGHYLVPNLSTDHKYLLIARDYKKEYTPHGWDYREPATTLSYAEQQQLLEQWR
;
A
#
# COMPACT_ATOMS: atom_id res chain seq x y z
N MET A 1 -11.84 13.55 -7.99
CA MET A 1 -11.66 12.55 -9.07
C MET A 1 -11.13 11.29 -8.41
N SER A 2 -11.79 10.14 -8.49
CA SER A 2 -11.30 8.89 -7.88
C SER A 2 -10.52 8.07 -8.91
N VAL A 3 -9.31 7.65 -8.57
CA VAL A 3 -8.53 6.69 -9.37
C VAL A 3 -8.60 5.35 -8.67
N VAL A 4 -8.83 4.26 -9.40
CA VAL A 4 -8.85 2.92 -8.83
C VAL A 4 -7.42 2.40 -8.79
N PHE A 5 -6.93 2.11 -7.58
CA PHE A 5 -5.66 1.42 -7.38
C PHE A 5 -5.94 0.12 -6.64
N ASN A 6 -5.42 -0.99 -7.17
CA ASN A 6 -5.55 -2.31 -6.56
C ASN A 6 -7.00 -2.60 -6.12
N GLU A 7 -7.93 -2.39 -7.07
CA GLU A 7 -9.37 -2.65 -6.96
C GLU A 7 -10.17 -1.72 -6.04
N LEU A 8 -9.53 -0.73 -5.40
CA LEU A 8 -10.20 0.20 -4.50
C LEU A 8 -10.04 1.67 -4.92
N PRO A 9 -11.07 2.50 -4.75
CA PRO A 9 -10.99 3.92 -5.09
C PRO A 9 -10.08 4.65 -4.11
N VAL A 10 -9.10 5.38 -4.64
CA VAL A 10 -8.29 6.32 -3.86
C VAL A 10 -8.98 7.68 -3.87
N ILE A 11 -9.37 8.14 -2.68
CA ILE A 11 -9.91 9.48 -2.48
C ILE A 11 -8.73 10.46 -2.36
N TRP A 12 -8.72 11.45 -3.25
CA TRP A 12 -7.82 12.58 -3.15
C TRP A 12 -8.32 13.51 -2.06
N ASP A 13 -7.69 13.43 -0.90
CA ASP A 13 -7.92 14.30 0.25
C ASP A 13 -6.69 15.20 0.41
N SER A 14 -6.92 16.48 0.73
CA SER A 14 -5.84 17.46 0.91
C SER A 14 -4.99 17.20 2.15
N LYS A 15 -5.51 16.46 3.14
CA LYS A 15 -4.76 16.18 4.37
C LYS A 15 -3.77 15.02 4.19
N TYR A 16 -4.24 13.90 3.67
CA TYR A 16 -3.43 12.68 3.56
C TYR A 16 -2.91 12.38 2.15
N GLY A 17 -3.24 13.22 1.16
CA GLY A 17 -2.74 13.11 -0.22
C GLY A 17 -1.38 13.78 -0.41
N GLY A 18 -0.58 13.26 -1.33
CA GLY A 18 0.78 13.73 -1.61
C GLY A 18 1.55 12.74 -2.47
N GLU A 19 2.78 13.06 -2.87
CA GLU A 19 3.55 12.26 -3.84
C GLU A 19 4.09 10.94 -3.29
N GLY A 20 3.92 10.70 -1.98
CA GLY A 20 4.40 9.51 -1.30
C GLY A 20 3.66 8.23 -1.71
N TYR A 21 4.37 7.11 -1.66
CA TYR A 21 3.79 5.79 -1.91
C TYR A 21 4.46 4.68 -1.07
N PHE A 22 3.80 3.53 -0.98
CA PHE A 22 4.38 2.27 -0.52
C PHE A 22 4.20 1.19 -1.58
N ALA A 23 5.28 0.52 -1.97
CA ALA A 23 5.22 -0.58 -2.93
C ALA A 23 6.22 -1.70 -2.63
N GLY A 24 6.51 -1.92 -1.34
CA GLY A 24 7.63 -2.76 -0.94
C GLY A 24 8.99 -2.08 -1.21
N THR A 25 10.06 -2.52 -0.56
CA THR A 25 11.41 -2.07 -0.86
C THR A 25 12.20 -3.29 -1.33
N ALA A 26 12.73 -3.27 -2.56
CA ALA A 26 13.33 -4.43 -3.25
C ALA A 26 12.32 -5.57 -3.50
N ASP A 27 11.34 -5.32 -4.37
CA ASP A 27 10.20 -6.17 -4.77
C ASP A 27 9.07 -6.34 -3.76
N GLY A 28 9.34 -6.18 -2.45
CA GLY A 28 8.40 -6.28 -1.33
C GLY A 28 7.05 -6.90 -1.66
N ILE A 29 7.12 -8.20 -1.91
CA ILE A 29 6.02 -9.07 -2.28
C ILE A 29 5.34 -9.50 -0.99
N VAL A 30 4.02 -9.42 -0.94
CA VAL A 30 3.28 -10.15 0.10
C VAL A 30 3.44 -11.63 -0.20
N THR A 31 4.13 -12.34 0.69
CA THR A 31 4.33 -13.78 0.57
C THR A 31 3.65 -14.54 1.70
N VAL A 32 3.27 -15.78 1.40
CA VAL A 32 2.70 -16.76 2.33
C VAL A 32 3.48 -18.04 2.08
N ALA A 33 4.14 -18.57 3.13
CA ALA A 33 5.06 -19.71 3.01
C ALA A 33 6.20 -19.51 1.98
N GLY A 34 6.59 -18.27 1.69
CA GLY A 34 7.63 -17.94 0.70
C GLY A 34 7.11 -17.76 -0.73
N GLU A 35 5.84 -18.07 -0.99
CA GLU A 35 5.20 -17.88 -2.29
C GLU A 35 4.41 -16.56 -2.33
N PRO A 36 4.35 -15.86 -3.47
CA PRO A 36 3.52 -14.67 -3.61
C PRO A 36 2.05 -14.92 -3.31
N ALA A 37 1.38 -13.94 -2.70
CA ALA A 37 0.02 -14.08 -2.27
C ALA A 37 -0.77 -12.76 -2.32
N MET A 38 -2.02 -12.88 -2.78
CA MET A 38 -3.01 -11.81 -2.74
C MET A 38 -3.54 -11.62 -1.31
N ARG A 39 -3.37 -10.43 -0.72
CA ARG A 39 -3.80 -10.05 0.63
C ARG A 39 -4.20 -8.58 0.73
N GLU A 40 -5.10 -8.28 1.66
CA GLU A 40 -5.49 -6.90 1.98
C GLU A 40 -4.36 -6.22 2.76
N ILE A 41 -3.97 -5.04 2.32
CA ILE A 41 -3.06 -4.15 3.02
C ILE A 41 -3.85 -2.92 3.44
N VAL A 42 -3.83 -2.64 4.74
CA VAL A 42 -4.50 -1.47 5.32
C VAL A 42 -3.43 -0.49 5.77
N CYS A 43 -3.52 0.75 5.28
CA CYS A 43 -2.64 1.85 5.64
C CYS A 43 -3.39 2.80 6.57
N PHE A 44 -2.83 3.01 7.75
CA PHE A 44 -3.35 3.89 8.79
C PHE A 44 -2.39 5.07 9.00
N ASP A 45 -2.93 6.20 9.44
CA ASP A 45 -2.11 7.25 10.05
C ASP A 45 -1.58 6.71 11.39
N ALA A 46 -0.27 6.80 11.62
CA ALA A 46 0.36 6.14 12.76
C ALA A 46 -0.06 6.74 14.11
N ASP A 47 -0.37 8.04 14.15
CA ASP A 47 -0.71 8.73 15.39
C ASP A 47 -2.18 8.57 15.77
N THR A 48 -3.09 8.58 14.78
CA THR A 48 -4.54 8.56 15.00
C THR A 48 -5.19 7.21 14.75
N LEU A 49 -4.49 6.29 14.08
CA LEU A 49 -5.02 5.02 13.57
C LEU A 49 -6.23 5.17 12.65
N ALA A 50 -6.41 6.35 12.04
CA ALA A 50 -7.41 6.54 11.00
C ALA A 50 -7.03 5.72 9.76
N ILE A 51 -8.00 5.01 9.17
CA ILE A 51 -7.79 4.28 7.91
C ILE A 51 -7.62 5.30 6.77
N ILE A 52 -6.44 5.34 6.17
CA ILE A 52 -6.11 6.28 5.10
C ILE A 52 -6.33 5.64 3.74
N ARG A 53 -5.83 4.41 3.56
CA ARG A 53 -5.99 3.64 2.33
C ARG A 53 -6.17 2.15 2.63
N LYS A 54 -6.79 1.47 1.67
CA LYS A 54 -6.85 0.02 1.60
C LYS A 54 -6.51 -0.39 0.17
N VAL A 55 -5.72 -1.43 0.02
CA VAL A 55 -5.36 -2.02 -1.28
C VAL A 55 -5.28 -3.54 -1.13
N TRP A 56 -5.36 -4.26 -2.24
CA TRP A 56 -5.00 -5.67 -2.31
C TRP A 56 -3.66 -5.84 -3.01
N SER A 57 -2.78 -6.69 -2.49
CA SER A 57 -1.69 -7.19 -3.36
C SER A 57 -2.27 -8.02 -4.49
N PHE A 58 -1.58 -8.08 -5.63
CA PHE A 58 -1.91 -8.96 -6.75
C PHE A 58 -1.59 -10.43 -6.42
N ASP A 59 -1.88 -11.33 -7.35
CA ASP A 59 -1.54 -12.76 -7.23
C ASP A 59 -0.02 -13.00 -7.19
N ASN A 60 0.74 -12.18 -7.92
CA ASN A 60 2.20 -12.09 -7.84
C ASN A 60 2.70 -11.36 -6.57
N GLY A 61 1.79 -11.02 -5.65
CA GLY A 61 2.07 -10.46 -4.32
C GLY A 61 2.54 -9.00 -4.31
N HIS A 62 2.74 -8.36 -5.47
CA HIS A 62 3.03 -6.93 -5.53
C HIS A 62 1.83 -6.08 -5.11
N TYR A 63 2.10 -4.90 -4.56
CA TYR A 63 1.07 -3.93 -4.19
C TYR A 63 1.58 -2.52 -4.35
N LEU A 64 0.66 -1.56 -4.47
CA LEU A 64 1.00 -0.15 -4.46
C LEU A 64 -0.05 0.63 -3.66
N VAL A 65 0.39 1.32 -2.62
CA VAL A 65 -0.41 2.31 -1.86
C VAL A 65 0.05 3.70 -2.29
N PRO A 66 -0.70 4.40 -3.17
CA PRO A 66 -0.29 5.69 -3.70
C PRO A 66 -0.87 6.86 -2.90
N ASN A 67 -0.49 8.07 -3.32
CA ASN A 67 -1.12 9.32 -2.92
C ASN A 67 -1.14 9.51 -1.39
N LEU A 68 0.06 9.49 -0.81
CA LEU A 68 0.31 9.65 0.61
C LEU A 68 1.08 10.96 0.86
N SER A 69 0.64 11.75 1.83
CA SER A 69 1.39 12.90 2.32
C SER A 69 2.69 12.44 2.99
N THR A 70 3.79 13.15 2.70
CA THR A 70 5.11 12.94 3.32
C THR A 70 5.23 13.60 4.69
N ASP A 71 4.25 14.41 5.09
CA ASP A 71 4.20 15.08 6.39
C ASP A 71 3.67 14.14 7.51
N HIS A 72 3.25 12.93 7.13
CA HIS A 72 2.68 11.92 8.02
C HIS A 72 3.52 10.65 8.04
N LYS A 73 3.44 9.93 9.15
CA LYS A 73 3.93 8.55 9.27
C LYS A 73 2.75 7.59 9.29
N TYR A 74 2.99 6.39 8.79
CA TYR A 74 1.92 5.44 8.57
C TYR A 74 2.22 4.09 9.21
N LEU A 75 1.15 3.43 9.67
CA LEU A 75 1.14 2.03 10.02
C LEU A 75 0.56 1.25 8.85
N LEU A 76 1.31 0.30 8.31
CA LEU A 76 0.81 -0.65 7.33
C LEU A 76 0.56 -1.99 7.99
N ILE A 77 -0.58 -2.61 7.72
CA ILE A 77 -0.89 -3.98 8.14
C ILE A 77 -1.27 -4.80 6.91
N ALA A 78 -0.47 -5.81 6.60
CA ALA A 78 -0.86 -6.88 5.68
C ALA A 78 -1.67 -7.92 6.44
N ARG A 79 -2.96 -8.04 6.11
CA ARG A 79 -3.91 -8.92 6.78
C ARG A 79 -4.03 -10.24 6.05
N ASP A 80 -3.94 -11.32 6.81
CA ASP A 80 -4.25 -12.64 6.29
C ASP A 80 -5.72 -13.03 6.56
N TYR A 81 -6.57 -12.82 5.55
CA TYR A 81 -7.99 -13.16 5.65
C TYR A 81 -8.24 -14.67 5.77
N LYS A 82 -7.28 -15.49 5.34
CA LYS A 82 -7.36 -16.96 5.43
C LYS A 82 -6.96 -17.49 6.81
N LYS A 83 -6.36 -16.66 7.67
CA LYS A 83 -5.94 -17.00 9.04
C LYS A 83 -4.90 -18.13 9.10
N GLU A 84 -4.12 -18.27 8.03
CA GLU A 84 -2.99 -19.17 7.90
C GLU A 84 -1.76 -18.62 8.64
N TYR A 85 -1.61 -17.29 8.68
CA TYR A 85 -0.50 -16.58 9.30
C TYR A 85 -0.96 -15.39 10.13
N THR A 86 -0.11 -15.00 11.09
CA THR A 86 -0.29 -13.74 11.82
C THR A 86 -0.16 -12.56 10.87
N PRO A 87 -1.04 -11.55 10.97
CA PRO A 87 -0.87 -10.30 10.23
C PRO A 87 0.51 -9.69 10.48
N HIS A 88 1.10 -9.12 9.44
CA HIS A 88 2.38 -8.43 9.55
C HIS A 88 2.17 -6.92 9.51
N GLY A 89 2.86 -6.20 10.40
CA GLY A 89 2.72 -4.76 10.55
C GLY A 89 4.06 -4.04 10.42
N TRP A 90 4.07 -2.90 9.74
CA TRP A 90 5.18 -1.96 9.70
C TRP A 90 4.72 -0.63 10.24
N ASP A 91 5.25 -0.25 11.41
CA ASP A 91 4.80 0.92 12.15
C ASP A 91 5.70 2.14 11.91
N TYR A 92 5.13 3.34 12.05
CA TYR A 92 5.79 4.64 11.87
C TYR A 92 6.62 4.76 10.58
N ARG A 93 6.13 4.19 9.48
CA ARG A 93 6.82 4.21 8.17
C ARG A 93 6.61 5.54 7.46
N GLU A 94 7.69 6.04 6.87
CA GLU A 94 7.67 7.19 5.96
C GLU A 94 7.46 6.69 4.51
N PRO A 95 6.58 7.33 3.73
CA PRO A 95 6.34 6.93 2.35
C PRO A 95 7.57 7.21 1.47
N ALA A 96 7.80 6.35 0.49
CA ALA A 96 8.83 6.59 -0.52
C ALA A 96 8.38 7.70 -1.48
N THR A 97 9.34 8.46 -2.00
CA THR A 97 9.12 9.57 -2.95
C THR A 97 9.93 9.43 -4.23
N THR A 98 10.53 8.25 -4.44
CA THR A 98 11.46 8.00 -5.56
C THR A 98 10.79 7.81 -6.91
N LEU A 99 9.45 7.66 -6.97
CA LEU A 99 8.68 7.47 -8.19
C LEU A 99 7.61 8.55 -8.30
N SER A 100 7.54 9.22 -9.44
CA SER A 100 6.44 10.09 -9.81
C SER A 100 5.14 9.32 -9.97
N TYR A 101 3.99 10.01 -9.97
CA TYR A 101 2.70 9.36 -10.18
C TYR A 101 2.61 8.59 -11.51
N ALA A 102 3.22 9.10 -12.58
CA ALA A 102 3.25 8.41 -13.86
C ALA A 102 4.03 7.10 -13.79
N GLU A 103 5.18 7.10 -13.10
CA GLU A 103 5.98 5.89 -12.87
C GLU A 103 5.26 4.90 -11.96
N GLN A 104 4.57 5.38 -10.91
CA GLN A 104 3.71 4.54 -10.07
C GLN A 104 2.61 3.85 -10.89
N GLN A 105 1.98 4.55 -11.84
CA GLN A 105 0.98 3.96 -12.75
C GLN A 105 1.58 2.91 -13.67
N GLN A 106 2.76 3.18 -14.24
CA GLN A 106 3.45 2.21 -15.10
C GLN A 106 3.80 0.93 -14.35
N LEU A 107 4.30 1.08 -13.12
CA LEU A 107 4.64 -0.05 -12.25
C LEU A 107 3.40 -0.88 -11.89
N LEU A 108 2.29 -0.21 -11.60
CA LEU A 108 1.03 -0.88 -11.33
C LEU A 108 0.54 -1.70 -12.53
N GLU A 109 0.63 -1.15 -13.74
CA GLU A 109 0.21 -1.84 -14.97
C GLU A 109 1.12 -3.04 -15.27
N GLN A 110 2.42 -2.94 -14.97
CA GLN A 110 3.36 -4.04 -15.12
C GLN A 110 3.05 -5.23 -14.18
N TRP A 111 2.47 -4.95 -13.00
CA TRP A 111 2.16 -5.97 -11.99
C TRP A 111 0.75 -6.56 -12.09
N ARG A 112 -0.12 -5.97 -12.91
CA ARG A 112 -1.44 -6.54 -13.23
C ARG A 112 -1.33 -7.75 -14.15
#